data_AF-B3EFE7-F1
#
_entry.id   AF-B3EFE7-F1
#
_cell.length_a   1.000
_cell.length_b   1.000
_cell.length_c   1.000
_cell.angle_alpha   90.00
_cell.angle_beta   90.00
_cell.angle_gamma   90.00
#
_symmetry.space_group_name_H-M   'P 1'
#
loop_
_entity.id
_entity.type
_entity.pdbx_description
1 polymer ?
#
loop_
_entity_poly.entity_id
_entity_poly.type
_entity_poly.pdbx_seq_one_letter_code
_entity_poly.pdbx_strand_id
1 'polypeptide(L)'
;MDFFSSKRFITATLAILVVLNVALLSLLWWQNIHKSEERQIKITREYKRQIYFTGPLALSEEQSLRFSNLRQNHFRTVKPHFQAIARLKKELVMESVKETPDTAKIDSLATSIGKRQAVAEKELARHFHELAMVCTPPQRASLQKILERIATRKAGFRNERFDRPRHEIRELNIIREER
;
A
#
# COMPACT_ATOMS: atom_id res chain seq x y z
N MET A 1 32.99 -42.65 -22.40
CA MET A 1 32.37 -43.76 -23.16
C MET A 1 31.28 -43.15 -24.02
N ASP A 2 31.48 -43.20 -25.34
CA ASP A 2 30.65 -42.53 -26.34
C ASP A 2 29.26 -43.16 -26.47
N PHE A 3 28.24 -42.45 -25.98
CA PHE A 3 26.84 -42.86 -26.11
C PHE A 3 26.11 -42.17 -27.28
N PHE A 4 26.83 -41.49 -28.17
CA PHE A 4 26.26 -40.59 -29.18
C PHE A 4 26.63 -40.99 -30.61
N SER A 5 25.93 -41.95 -31.21
CA SER A 5 25.67 -41.92 -32.68
C SER A 5 24.63 -42.95 -33.13
N SER A 6 23.37 -42.70 -32.79
CA SER A 6 22.29 -43.21 -33.64
C SER A 6 21.18 -42.18 -33.66
N LYS A 7 20.64 -41.92 -34.86
CA LYS A 7 19.55 -40.95 -35.08
C LYS A 7 18.44 -41.11 -34.05
N ARG A 8 18.17 -42.36 -33.66
CA ARG A 8 17.18 -42.77 -32.65
C ARG A 8 17.45 -42.23 -31.24
N PHE A 9 18.71 -42.19 -30.78
CA PHE A 9 19.05 -41.65 -29.46
C PHE A 9 18.98 -40.12 -29.41
N ILE A 10 19.41 -39.45 -30.48
CA ILE A 10 19.26 -37.98 -30.62
C ILE A 10 17.78 -37.63 -30.66
N THR A 11 16.98 -38.36 -31.46
CA THR A 11 15.52 -38.19 -31.49
C THR A 11 14.88 -38.48 -30.14
N ALA A 12 15.31 -39.52 -29.42
CA ALA A 12 14.78 -39.84 -28.09
C ALA A 12 15.09 -38.74 -27.06
N THR A 13 16.33 -38.22 -27.06
CA THR A 13 16.74 -37.15 -26.14
C THR A 13 16.01 -35.85 -26.46
N LEU A 14 15.87 -35.51 -27.75
CA LEU A 14 15.11 -34.35 -28.20
C LEU A 14 13.62 -34.48 -27.84
N ALA A 15 13.03 -35.66 -28.03
CA ALA A 15 11.64 -35.94 -27.67
C ALA A 15 11.40 -35.80 -26.16
N ILE A 16 12.30 -36.34 -25.33
CA ILE A 16 12.23 -36.20 -23.87
C ILE A 16 12.34 -34.72 -23.46
N LEU A 17 13.25 -33.95 -24.07
CA LEU A 17 13.40 -32.53 -23.76
C LEU A 17 12.15 -31.72 -24.11
N VAL A 18 11.51 -32.01 -25.24
CA VAL A 18 10.25 -31.37 -25.65
C VAL A 18 9.12 -31.73 -24.69
N VAL A 19 8.97 -33.00 -24.34
CA VAL A 19 7.93 -33.46 -23.40
C VAL A 19 8.11 -32.81 -22.02
N LEU A 20 9.34 -32.72 -21.52
CA LEU A 20 9.64 -32.08 -20.23
C LEU A 20 9.29 -30.59 -20.23
N ASN A 21 9.64 -29.86 -21.30
CA ASN A 21 9.32 -28.44 -21.44
C ASN A 21 7.81 -28.20 -21.54
N VAL A 22 7.09 -29.04 -22.29
CA VAL A 22 5.62 -28.97 -22.40
C VAL A 22 4.97 -29.30 -21.05
N ALA A 23 5.49 -30.26 -20.30
CA ALA A 23 5.00 -30.58 -18.96
C ALA A 23 5.22 -29.42 -17.97
N LEU A 24 6.39 -28.78 -18.01
CA LEU A 24 6.70 -27.60 -17.19
C LEU A 24 5.80 -26.41 -17.54
N LEU A 25 5.59 -26.15 -18.83
CA LEU A 25 4.65 -25.13 -19.31
C LEU A 25 3.22 -25.43 -18.86
N SER A 26 2.79 -26.69 -18.98
CA SER A 26 1.45 -27.12 -18.54
C SER A 26 1.27 -26.96 -17.03
N LEU A 27 2.28 -27.32 -16.23
CA LEU A 27 2.27 -27.12 -14.77
C LEU A 27 2.25 -25.64 -14.37
N LEU A 28 3.08 -24.82 -15.01
CA LEU A 28 3.10 -23.37 -14.78
C LEU A 28 1.78 -22.72 -15.19
N TRP A 29 1.22 -23.14 -16.31
CA TRP A 29 -0.05 -22.60 -16.81
C TRP A 29 -1.22 -23.04 -15.92
N TRP A 30 -1.22 -24.28 -15.45
CA TRP A 30 -2.19 -24.79 -14.46
C TRP A 30 -2.10 -24.03 -13.14
N GLN A 31 -0.89 -23.82 -12.60
CA GLN A 31 -0.70 -23.07 -11.36
C GLN A 31 -1.05 -21.58 -11.51
N ASN A 32 -0.90 -21.03 -12.72
CA ASN A 32 -1.26 -19.65 -13.03
C ASN A 32 -2.78 -19.48 -13.24
N ILE A 33 -3.43 -20.43 -13.91
CA ILE A 33 -4.89 -20.40 -14.19
C ILE A 33 -5.71 -20.79 -12.97
N HIS A 34 -5.30 -21.76 -12.15
CA HIS A 34 -5.99 -22.09 -10.89
C HIS A 34 -5.68 -21.13 -9.72
N LYS A 35 -4.88 -20.07 -9.94
CA LYS A 35 -4.83 -18.90 -9.03
C LYS A 35 -5.89 -17.84 -9.34
N SER A 36 -6.82 -18.15 -10.25
CA SER A 36 -7.81 -17.23 -10.78
C SER A 36 -9.21 -17.58 -10.29
N GLU A 37 -9.41 -17.72 -8.97
CA GLU A 37 -10.71 -17.44 -8.36
C GLU A 37 -10.49 -16.99 -6.90
N GLU A 38 -11.04 -15.82 -6.60
CA GLU A 38 -11.06 -15.15 -5.30
C GLU A 38 -9.72 -14.83 -4.62
N ARG A 39 -8.89 -14.03 -5.29
CA ARG A 39 -8.29 -12.92 -4.54
C ARG A 39 -9.22 -11.73 -4.64
N GLN A 40 -10.26 -11.73 -3.78
CA GLN A 40 -10.80 -10.47 -3.27
C GLN A 40 -9.60 -9.56 -3.05
N ILE A 41 -9.65 -8.38 -3.65
CA ILE A 41 -8.62 -7.36 -3.54
C ILE A 41 -8.44 -7.11 -2.04
N LYS A 42 -7.53 -7.84 -1.40
CA LYS A 42 -6.89 -7.46 -0.17
C LYS A 42 -6.02 -6.29 -0.57
N ILE A 43 -6.69 -5.15 -0.77
CA ILE A 43 -6.10 -3.84 -0.55
C ILE A 43 -5.34 -4.03 0.75
N THR A 44 -4.02 -3.94 0.65
CA THR A 44 -3.05 -3.89 1.74
C THR A 44 -2.42 -5.20 2.27
N ARG A 45 -1.63 -5.85 1.41
CA ARG A 45 -0.36 -6.47 1.89
C ARG A 45 0.67 -5.39 2.33
N GLU A 46 0.42 -4.13 2.00
CA GLU A 46 1.29 -2.98 2.28
C GLU A 46 0.89 -2.13 3.51
N TYR A 47 -0.27 -2.39 4.13
CA TYR A 47 -0.67 -1.81 5.44
C TYR A 47 -0.39 -2.79 6.59
N LYS A 48 0.29 -3.89 6.30
CA LYS A 48 0.87 -4.80 7.29
C LYS A 48 2.30 -4.40 7.68
N ARG A 49 2.72 -3.15 7.43
CA ARG A 49 3.63 -2.49 8.36
C ARG A 49 2.81 -2.06 9.59
N GLN A 50 2.16 -3.04 10.21
CA GLN A 50 1.69 -2.97 11.58
C GLN A 50 2.97 -2.61 12.33
N ILE A 51 3.09 -1.37 12.79
CA ILE A 51 4.20 -0.97 13.65
C ILE A 51 4.07 -1.90 14.86
N TYR A 52 4.84 -2.98 14.84
CA TYR A 52 4.92 -3.93 15.92
C TYR A 52 5.74 -3.21 16.97
N PHE A 53 5.05 -2.55 17.90
CA PHE A 53 5.66 -1.99 19.10
C PHE A 53 6.24 -3.10 19.99
N THR A 54 5.86 -4.37 19.75
CA THR A 54 6.24 -5.53 20.57
C THR A 54 7.75 -5.81 20.56
N GLY A 55 8.41 -5.69 19.41
CA GLY A 55 9.87 -5.90 19.31
C GLY A 55 10.71 -4.85 20.06
N PRO A 56 10.53 -3.54 19.79
CA PRO A 56 11.39 -2.50 20.38
C PRO A 56 10.95 -1.97 21.76
N LEU A 57 9.72 -2.23 22.23
CA LEU A 57 9.29 -1.81 23.58
C LEU A 57 9.27 -2.94 24.62
N ALA A 58 9.48 -4.21 24.22
CA ALA A 58 9.38 -5.37 25.10
C ALA A 58 8.10 -5.31 25.98
N LEU A 59 6.95 -5.13 25.33
CA LEU A 59 5.66 -4.99 26.00
C LEU A 59 5.27 -6.31 26.68
N SER A 60 4.67 -6.24 27.87
CA SER A 60 4.02 -7.40 28.47
C SER A 60 2.82 -7.86 27.62
N GLU A 61 2.30 -9.06 27.88
CA GLU A 61 1.11 -9.56 27.20
C GLU A 61 -0.10 -8.66 27.44
N GLU A 62 -0.30 -8.21 28.68
CA GLU A 62 -1.37 -7.29 29.05
C GLU A 62 -1.21 -5.91 28.36
N GLN A 63 0.01 -5.36 28.35
CA GLN A 63 0.29 -4.11 27.65
C GLN A 63 0.05 -4.26 26.14
N SER A 64 0.42 -5.40 25.56
CA SER A 64 0.22 -5.69 24.13
C SER A 64 -1.27 -5.74 23.76
N LEU A 65 -2.09 -6.35 24.61
CA LEU A 65 -3.55 -6.38 24.43
C LEU A 65 -4.14 -4.96 24.49
N ARG A 66 -3.74 -4.16 25.49
CA ARG A 66 -4.17 -2.76 25.61
C ARG A 66 -3.75 -1.92 24.40
N PHE A 67 -2.51 -2.09 23.92
CA PHE A 67 -2.02 -1.44 22.69
C PHE A 67 -2.85 -1.80 21.45
N SER A 68 -3.24 -3.07 21.32
CA SER A 68 -4.08 -3.54 20.22
C SER A 68 -5.46 -2.87 20.24
N ASN A 69 -6.09 -2.81 21.42
CA ASN A 69 -7.38 -2.18 21.62
C ASN A 69 -7.34 -0.67 21.35
N LEU A 70 -6.33 0.04 21.88
CA LEU A 70 -6.13 1.46 21.63
C LEU A 70 -5.95 1.75 20.14
N ARG A 71 -5.18 0.92 19.43
CA ARG A 71 -4.99 1.05 17.98
C ARG A 71 -6.30 0.83 17.22
N GLN A 72 -7.06 -0.19 17.57
CA GLN A 72 -8.34 -0.48 16.92
C GLN A 72 -9.33 0.67 17.13
N ASN A 73 -9.39 1.22 18.34
CA ASN A 73 -10.26 2.34 18.67
C ASN A 73 -9.86 3.62 17.92
N HIS A 74 -8.56 3.94 17.92
CA HIS A 74 -8.04 5.07 17.14
C HIS A 74 -8.38 4.93 15.65
N PHE A 75 -8.15 3.75 15.06
CA PHE A 75 -8.46 3.51 13.66
C PHE A 75 -9.95 3.69 13.34
N ARG A 76 -10.84 3.15 14.19
CA ARG A 76 -12.30 3.32 14.04
C ARG A 76 -12.70 4.80 14.09
N THR A 77 -12.07 5.56 14.97
CA THR A 77 -12.34 7.00 15.17
C THR A 77 -11.86 7.85 13.99
N VAL A 78 -10.64 7.63 13.49
CA VAL A 78 -10.05 8.49 12.44
C VAL A 78 -10.46 8.12 11.02
N LYS A 79 -10.84 6.86 10.78
CA LYS A 79 -11.28 6.37 9.46
C LYS A 79 -12.33 7.25 8.77
N PRO A 80 -13.45 7.64 9.42
CA PRO A 80 -14.44 8.51 8.78
C PRO A 80 -13.88 9.88 8.38
N HIS A 81 -12.95 10.45 9.16
CA HIS A 81 -12.31 11.72 8.82
C HIS A 81 -11.47 11.61 7.54
N PHE A 82 -10.67 10.54 7.41
CA PHE A 82 -9.89 10.30 6.19
C PHE A 82 -10.76 10.01 4.96
N GLN A 83 -11.86 9.27 5.14
CA GLN A 83 -12.82 9.04 4.05
C GLN A 83 -13.47 10.34 3.59
N ALA A 84 -13.85 11.22 4.51
CA ALA A 84 -14.39 12.52 4.18
C ALA A 84 -13.36 13.43 3.50
N ILE A 85 -12.10 13.43 3.95
CA ILE A 85 -11.01 14.16 3.28
C ILE A 85 -10.82 13.65 1.85
N ALA A 86 -10.86 12.33 1.62
CA ALA A 86 -10.72 11.76 0.28
C ALA A 86 -11.86 12.21 -0.66
N ARG A 87 -13.10 12.25 -0.17
CA ARG A 87 -14.27 12.76 -0.92
C ARG A 87 -14.10 14.24 -1.26
N LEU A 88 -13.79 15.07 -0.26
CA LEU A 88 -13.56 16.51 -0.46
C LEU A 88 -12.41 16.79 -1.44
N LYS A 89 -11.32 16.00 -1.39
CA LYS A 89 -10.23 16.12 -2.36
C LYS A 89 -10.67 15.78 -3.79
N LYS A 90 -11.54 14.77 -3.95
CA LYS A 90 -12.10 14.45 -5.27
C LYS A 90 -12.95 15.60 -5.80
N GLU A 91 -13.82 16.16 -4.95
CA GLU A 91 -14.65 17.32 -5.31
C GLU A 91 -13.80 18.55 -5.63
N LEU A 92 -12.72 18.79 -4.88
CA LEU A 92 -11.76 19.87 -5.14
C LEU A 92 -11.16 19.73 -6.55
N VAL A 93 -10.66 18.54 -6.89
CA VAL A 93 -10.10 18.28 -8.22
C VAL A 93 -11.15 18.47 -9.30
N MET A 94 -12.37 17.97 -9.11
CA MET A 94 -13.45 18.14 -10.08
C MET A 94 -13.82 19.61 -10.30
N GLU A 95 -13.78 20.44 -9.27
CA GLU A 95 -14.06 21.88 -9.40
C GLU A 95 -12.90 22.62 -10.08
N SER A 96 -11.65 22.27 -9.76
CA SER A 96 -10.46 22.95 -10.28
C SER A 96 -10.21 22.74 -11.78
N VAL A 97 -10.80 21.70 -12.39
CA VAL A 97 -10.59 21.38 -13.82
C VAL A 97 -11.74 21.82 -14.72
N LYS A 98 -12.75 22.53 -14.18
CA LYS A 98 -13.83 23.10 -14.99
C LYS A 98 -13.32 24.25 -15.85
N GLU A 99 -14.00 24.47 -16.98
CA GLU A 99 -13.74 25.60 -17.88
C GLU A 99 -13.90 26.95 -17.14
N THR A 100 -14.90 27.03 -16.25
CA THR A 100 -15.13 28.18 -15.36
C THR A 100 -15.18 27.69 -13.90
N PRO A 101 -14.03 27.63 -13.20
CA PRO A 101 -13.99 27.13 -11.83
C PRO A 101 -14.59 28.14 -10.84
N ASP A 102 -15.37 27.64 -9.87
CA ASP A 102 -15.85 28.44 -8.75
C ASP A 102 -14.76 28.52 -7.66
N THR A 103 -14.10 29.68 -7.57
CA THR A 103 -13.02 29.92 -6.61
C THR A 103 -13.49 29.89 -5.16
N ALA A 104 -14.69 30.40 -4.86
CA ALA A 104 -15.26 30.37 -3.51
C ALA A 104 -15.53 28.93 -3.05
N LYS A 105 -15.99 28.08 -3.97
CA LYS A 105 -16.17 26.65 -3.71
C LYS A 105 -14.84 25.92 -3.48
N ILE A 106 -13.81 26.24 -4.26
CA ILE A 106 -12.45 25.69 -4.07
C ILE A 106 -11.93 26.04 -2.67
N ASP A 107 -12.05 27.29 -2.24
CA ASP A 107 -11.60 27.75 -0.92
C ASP A 107 -12.39 27.08 0.22
N SER A 108 -13.70 26.91 0.04
CA SER A 108 -14.55 26.20 1.00
C SER A 108 -14.17 24.72 1.14
N LEU A 109 -13.89 24.04 0.02
CA LEU A 109 -13.43 22.65 -0.01
C LEU A 109 -12.06 22.51 0.66
N ALA A 110 -11.12 23.39 0.35
CA ALA A 110 -9.78 23.42 0.97
C ALA A 110 -9.86 23.63 2.49
N THR A 111 -10.68 24.59 2.93
CA THR A 111 -10.92 24.87 4.35
C THR A 111 -11.52 23.65 5.06
N SER A 112 -12.48 22.97 4.42
CA SER A 112 -13.12 21.78 4.96
C SER A 112 -12.15 20.60 5.10
N ILE A 113 -11.24 20.43 4.13
CA ILE A 113 -10.14 19.46 4.21
C ILE A 113 -9.24 19.79 5.41
N GLY A 114 -8.82 21.05 5.55
CA GLY A 114 -7.97 21.51 6.65
C GLY A 114 -8.57 21.26 8.02
N LYS A 115 -9.86 21.60 8.21
CA LYS A 115 -10.60 21.33 9.47
C LYS A 115 -10.59 19.85 9.82
N ARG A 116 -10.86 18.96 8.85
CA ARG A 116 -10.86 17.51 9.08
C ARG A 116 -9.47 16.95 9.34
N GLN A 117 -8.44 17.47 8.67
CA GLN A 117 -7.05 17.10 8.95
C GLN A 117 -6.68 17.47 10.38
N ALA A 118 -7.02 18.68 10.84
CA ALA A 118 -6.76 19.13 12.21
C ALA A 118 -7.43 18.22 13.26
N VAL A 119 -8.66 17.76 13.01
CA VAL A 119 -9.32 16.78 13.88
C VAL A 119 -8.56 15.45 13.91
N ALA A 120 -8.14 14.94 12.75
CA ALA A 120 -7.38 13.68 12.68
C ALA A 120 -6.03 13.78 13.43
N GLU A 121 -5.33 14.90 13.34
CA GLU A 121 -4.08 15.13 14.09
C GLU A 121 -4.31 15.24 15.60
N LYS A 122 -5.42 15.85 16.04
CA LYS A 122 -5.81 15.87 17.47
C LYS A 122 -6.07 14.46 18.01
N GLU A 123 -6.79 13.64 17.27
CA GLU A 123 -7.04 12.23 17.65
C GLU A 123 -5.75 11.40 17.64
N LEU A 124 -4.79 11.72 16.76
CA LEU A 124 -3.48 11.09 16.76
C LEU A 124 -2.67 11.46 18.01
N ALA A 125 -2.65 12.73 18.39
CA ALA A 125 -1.99 13.19 19.61
C ALA A 125 -2.59 12.53 20.86
N ARG A 126 -3.93 12.44 20.93
CA ARG A 126 -4.62 11.71 22.02
C ARG A 126 -4.20 10.24 22.04
N HIS A 127 -4.18 9.57 20.89
CA HIS A 127 -3.75 8.18 20.81
C HIS A 127 -2.31 7.97 21.30
N PHE A 128 -1.38 8.85 20.93
CA PHE A 128 0.00 8.78 21.43
C PHE A 128 0.08 8.92 22.95
N HIS A 129 -0.71 9.82 23.52
CA HIS A 129 -0.80 9.97 24.97
C HIS A 129 -1.36 8.69 25.63
N GLU A 130 -2.43 8.11 25.10
CA GLU A 130 -3.01 6.85 25.60
C GLU A 130 -2.00 5.70 25.56
N LEU A 131 -1.21 5.58 24.49
CA LEU A 131 -0.13 4.59 24.40
C LEU A 131 0.95 4.82 25.46
N ALA A 132 1.34 6.08 25.69
CA ALA A 132 2.34 6.42 26.70
C ALA A 132 1.88 6.09 28.13
N MET A 133 0.58 6.19 28.41
CA MET A 133 0.00 5.84 29.71
C MET A 133 0.08 4.34 30.03
N VAL A 134 0.10 3.48 29.00
CA VAL A 134 0.25 2.02 29.16
C VAL A 134 1.72 1.63 29.36
N CYS A 135 2.67 2.46 28.94
CA CYS A 135 4.11 2.23 29.06
C CYS A 135 4.67 2.57 30.45
N THR A 136 5.70 1.84 30.87
CA THR A 136 6.58 2.21 31.99
C THR A 136 7.48 3.40 31.61
N PRO A 137 8.07 4.12 32.58
CA PRO A 137 8.99 5.23 32.30
C PRO A 137 10.10 4.92 31.28
N PRO A 138 10.85 3.80 31.36
CA PRO A 138 11.86 3.48 30.34
C PRO A 138 11.24 3.15 28.97
N GLN A 139 10.07 2.52 28.91
CA GLN A 139 9.36 2.24 27.66
C GLN A 139 8.86 3.51 26.96
N ARG A 140 8.52 4.57 27.71
CA ARG A 140 8.08 5.86 27.14
C ARG A 140 9.17 6.53 26.31
N ALA A 141 10.43 6.46 26.74
CA ALA A 141 11.56 7.00 25.97
C ALA A 141 11.75 6.26 24.63
N SER A 142 11.60 4.92 24.63
CA SER A 142 11.60 4.12 23.41
C SER A 142 10.39 4.41 22.51
N LEU A 143 9.21 4.60 23.11
CA LEU A 143 7.99 4.97 22.40
C LEU A 143 8.18 6.30 21.67
N GLN A 144 8.69 7.33 22.36
CA GLN A 144 8.94 8.65 21.78
C GLN A 144 9.79 8.56 20.51
N LYS A 145 10.94 7.85 20.55
CA LYS A 145 11.82 7.67 19.38
C LYS A 145 11.10 7.03 18.20
N ILE A 146 10.20 6.07 18.46
CA ILE A 146 9.41 5.40 17.43
C ILE A 146 8.38 6.36 16.84
N LEU A 147 7.68 7.12 17.69
CA LEU A 147 6.66 8.08 17.27
C LEU A 147 7.27 9.22 16.44
N GLU A 148 8.43 9.75 16.84
CA GLU A 148 9.16 10.77 16.08
C GLU A 148 9.56 10.27 14.68
N ARG A 149 10.05 9.03 14.57
CA ARG A 149 10.35 8.41 13.28
C ARG A 149 9.12 8.25 12.40
N ILE A 150 7.95 7.98 12.98
CA ILE A 150 6.69 7.84 12.25
C ILE A 150 6.19 9.21 11.78
N ALA A 151 6.24 10.21 12.65
CA ALA A 151 5.81 11.57 12.33
C ALA A 151 6.65 12.18 11.20
N THR A 152 7.97 12.00 11.26
CA THR A 152 8.91 12.49 10.24
C THR A 152 8.82 11.71 8.92
N ARG A 153 8.60 10.38 8.95
CA ARG A 153 8.42 9.58 7.73
C ARG A 153 7.19 9.96 6.91
N LYS A 154 6.10 10.43 7.55
CA LYS A 154 4.89 10.86 6.83
C LYS A 154 5.15 12.03 5.87
N ALA A 155 6.23 12.81 6.06
CA ALA A 155 6.66 13.83 5.12
C ALA A 155 7.30 13.26 3.84
N GLY A 156 7.89 12.06 3.88
CA GLY A 156 8.58 11.43 2.74
C GLY A 156 7.68 10.63 1.79
N PHE A 157 6.47 10.25 2.20
CA PHE A 157 5.57 9.39 1.42
C PHE A 157 4.78 10.11 0.29
N ARG A 158 5.07 11.39 -0.01
CA ARG A 158 4.57 12.05 -1.23
C ARG A 158 5.50 11.92 -2.45
N ASN A 159 6.76 11.53 -2.29
CA ASN A 159 7.69 11.46 -3.42
C ASN A 159 7.76 10.10 -4.13
N GLU A 160 7.48 8.97 -3.45
CA GLU A 160 7.73 7.65 -4.05
C GLU A 160 6.59 7.09 -4.93
N ARG A 161 5.46 7.80 -5.05
CA ARG A 161 4.36 7.37 -5.95
C ARG A 161 4.39 8.01 -7.34
N PHE A 162 5.34 8.91 -7.61
CA PHE A 162 5.48 9.55 -8.92
C PHE A 162 6.69 9.06 -9.76
N ASP A 163 7.59 8.27 -9.19
CA ASP A 163 8.69 7.65 -9.94
C ASP A 163 8.39 6.19 -10.34
N ARG A 164 7.30 6.00 -11.10
CA ARG A 164 7.32 4.94 -12.11
C ARG A 164 7.52 5.63 -13.45
N PRO A 165 8.64 5.42 -14.15
CA PRO A 165 8.75 5.85 -15.53
C PRO A 165 7.61 5.17 -16.28
N ARG A 166 6.65 6.00 -16.69
CA ARG A 166 5.60 5.64 -17.64
C ARG A 166 6.38 5.35 -18.92
N HIS A 167 6.76 4.09 -19.14
CA HIS A 167 7.16 3.65 -20.47
C HIS A 167 6.00 4.05 -21.39
N GLU A 168 6.23 5.13 -22.12
CA GLU A 168 5.74 5.41 -23.46
C GLU A 168 4.23 5.12 -23.61
N ILE A 169 3.31 6.06 -23.40
CA ILE A 169 2.98 7.11 -24.37
C ILE A 169 3.56 6.84 -25.79
N ARG A 170 3.38 5.62 -26.32
CA ARG A 170 3.55 5.31 -27.76
C ARG A 170 2.23 5.33 -28.52
N GLU A 171 1.11 5.49 -27.81
CA GLU A 171 -0.24 5.41 -28.37
C GLU A 171 -0.86 6.79 -28.69
N LEU A 172 -0.20 7.91 -28.39
CA LEU A 172 -0.74 9.25 -28.69
C LEU A 172 -0.23 9.89 -29.99
N ASN A 173 0.62 9.19 -30.75
CA ASN A 173 1.10 9.67 -32.06
C ASN A 173 0.52 8.94 -33.28
N ILE A 174 -0.40 7.98 -33.12
CA ILE A 174 -1.00 7.28 -34.29
C ILE A 174 -2.36 7.90 -34.70
N ILE A 175 -2.98 8.75 -33.88
CA ILE A 175 -4.31 9.32 -34.19
C ILE A 175 -4.22 10.75 -34.79
N ARG A 176 -3.02 11.29 -35.01
CA ARG A 176 -2.85 12.66 -35.56
C ARG A 176 -2.23 12.74 -36.96
N GLU A 177 -1.91 11.61 -37.61
CA GLU A 177 -1.33 11.63 -38.97
C GLU A 177 -2.17 10.99 -40.09
N GLU A 178 -3.32 10.36 -39.84
CA GLU A 178 -4.18 9.86 -40.95
C GLU A 178 -5.69 10.08 -40.73
N ARG A 179 -6.10 11.33 -40.53
CA ARG A 179 -7.44 11.78 -40.94
C ARG A 179 -7.50 13.28 -41.23
#